data_AF-A0A1H9UYS4-F1
#
_entry.id   AF-A0A1H9UYS4-F1
#
_cell.length_a   1.000
_cell.length_b   1.000
_cell.length_c   1.000
_cell.angle_alpha   90.00
_cell.angle_beta   90.00
_cell.angle_gamma   90.00
#
_symmetry.space_group_name_H-M   'P 1'
#
loop_
_entity.id
_entity.type
_entity.pdbx_description
1 polymer ?
#
loop_
_entity_poly.entity_id
_entity_poly.type
_entity_poly.pdbx_seq_one_letter_code
_entity_poly.pdbx_strand_id
1 'polypeptide(L)'
;MAKSIKNAAGKTLYYSNDSNAWAAATEANTLFNKTGGWFSGTAKDDSIWGKVGLNATLMGGAGDDIYYLASADNLVYEAAGKGTDTVSTYFSYQLTNPNLENLIVNADDTFAFGNSLDNIITGGKGSQTLWGALGNDVLTGGAGDDTFIITGGGGHDTITDLGATDTVRIAYYTFTNFADVLKNARQSGTDTVIKITDSASLTLSNTKVGSLTADQFDLNVSKAGMKLTFSDNFDKLSLNTGKNGGTWDTKFWYASDKGSSLGTGEQQWYVNPSYAPTSSVNPFSIKDGVLTINAAETPADLLKTIGYDYTSGVLTTHSSFAQTYGYFEIRADLPDDVGAWPAFWLLPTDGSWPPELDVFEAIGGTNSYFATAHTQETGEHTKVSTQVHTQSTEGFHTYGLLWTKDELTWTFDGTKVASTKTPDDMHSDMYLLVNQSVGGWAGTPSDKDFADGSQFNIDYIKVYSLPADGSIM
;
A
#
# COMPACT_ATOMS: atom_id res chain seq x y z
N MET A 1 16.72 -34.27 13.67
CA MET A 1 15.98 -33.34 14.55
C MET A 1 15.29 -32.36 13.63
N ALA A 2 14.02 -32.06 13.86
CA ALA A 2 13.32 -31.03 13.09
C ALA A 2 14.09 -29.70 13.19
N LYS A 3 14.23 -28.99 12.08
CA LYS A 3 14.84 -27.66 12.07
C LYS A 3 13.89 -26.72 12.81
N SER A 4 14.42 -25.91 13.72
CA SER A 4 13.61 -25.02 14.56
C SER A 4 14.36 -23.76 14.95
N ILE A 5 13.62 -22.75 15.38
CA ILE A 5 14.11 -21.48 15.90
C ILE A 5 13.25 -21.06 17.09
N LYS A 6 13.81 -20.30 18.03
CA LYS A 6 13.03 -19.70 19.12
C LYS A 6 12.66 -18.27 18.76
N ASN A 7 11.41 -17.90 18.96
CA ASN A 7 10.99 -16.51 18.86
C ASN A 7 11.30 -15.73 20.16
N ALA A 8 11.02 -14.43 20.17
CA ALA A 8 11.31 -13.55 21.30
C ALA A 8 10.50 -13.89 22.57
N ALA A 9 9.35 -14.56 22.44
CA ALA A 9 8.58 -15.09 23.56
C ALA A 9 9.16 -16.41 24.14
N GLY A 10 10.24 -16.93 23.55
CA GLY A 10 10.89 -18.18 23.96
C GLY A 10 10.18 -19.46 23.49
N LYS A 11 9.15 -19.33 22.65
CA LYS A 11 8.46 -20.47 22.01
C LYS A 11 9.33 -20.99 20.87
N THR A 12 9.42 -22.30 20.75
CA THR A 12 10.07 -22.96 19.61
C THR A 12 9.09 -23.00 18.44
N LEU A 13 9.48 -22.41 17.31
CA LEU A 13 8.85 -22.52 16.01
C LEU A 13 9.61 -23.55 15.17
N TYR A 14 8.90 -24.25 14.29
CA TYR A 14 9.45 -25.31 13.46
C TYR A 14 9.42 -24.89 11.99
N TYR A 15 10.42 -25.32 11.23
CA TYR A 15 10.34 -25.33 9.78
C TYR A 15 9.68 -26.63 9.33
N SER A 16 9.08 -26.64 8.14
CA SER A 16 8.63 -27.90 7.54
C SER A 16 9.80 -28.89 7.39
N ASN A 17 9.52 -30.18 7.57
CA ASN A 17 10.53 -31.23 7.44
C ASN A 17 10.99 -31.43 5.99
N ASP A 18 12.04 -32.23 5.83
CA ASP A 18 12.45 -32.71 4.52
C ASP A 18 11.33 -33.52 3.88
N SER A 19 11.06 -33.23 2.61
CA SER A 19 9.95 -33.85 1.90
C SER A 19 10.17 -35.35 1.64
N ASN A 20 9.12 -36.11 1.88
CA ASN A 20 9.04 -37.56 1.70
C ASN A 20 8.18 -37.98 0.50
N ALA A 21 7.55 -37.01 -0.17
CA ALA A 21 6.74 -37.21 -1.37
C ALA A 21 6.68 -35.93 -2.21
N TRP A 22 6.67 -36.08 -3.54
CA TRP A 22 6.71 -34.96 -4.48
C TRP A 22 5.50 -35.01 -5.39
N ALA A 23 4.81 -33.88 -5.51
CA ALA A 23 3.54 -33.76 -6.19
C ALA A 23 3.49 -32.48 -7.04
N ALA A 24 2.83 -32.54 -8.19
CA ALA A 24 2.60 -31.36 -9.02
C ALA A 24 1.14 -31.29 -9.46
N ALA A 25 0.52 -30.13 -9.30
CA ALA A 25 -0.82 -29.87 -9.78
C ALA A 25 -0.83 -29.78 -11.32
N THR A 26 -1.76 -30.51 -11.93
CA THR A 26 -1.99 -30.58 -13.37
C THR A 26 -3.48 -30.61 -13.65
N GLU A 27 -3.90 -30.22 -14.84
CA GLU A 27 -5.32 -30.30 -15.24
C GLU A 27 -5.92 -31.71 -15.09
N ALA A 28 -5.08 -32.76 -15.13
CA ALA A 28 -5.51 -34.15 -15.05
C ALA A 28 -5.73 -34.64 -13.61
N ASN A 29 -5.10 -34.01 -12.62
CA ASN A 29 -5.17 -34.41 -11.21
C ASN A 29 -5.80 -33.33 -10.29
N THR A 30 -6.24 -32.21 -10.86
CA THR A 30 -7.14 -31.24 -10.19
C THR A 30 -8.59 -31.63 -10.42
N LEU A 31 -9.36 -31.77 -9.34
CA LEU A 31 -10.81 -31.93 -9.42
C LEU A 31 -11.46 -30.66 -10.01
N PHE A 32 -12.50 -30.78 -10.86
CA PHE A 32 -13.22 -29.66 -11.50
C PHE A 32 -12.45 -28.86 -12.57
N ASN A 33 -11.85 -29.53 -13.57
CA ASN A 33 -10.94 -28.86 -14.52
C ASN A 33 -11.57 -27.72 -15.37
N LYS A 34 -10.69 -26.78 -15.77
CA LYS A 34 -10.86 -25.50 -16.51
C LYS A 34 -11.36 -24.25 -15.77
N THR A 35 -11.96 -24.34 -14.59
CA THR A 35 -12.48 -23.13 -13.87
C THR A 35 -11.93 -22.93 -12.45
N GLY A 36 -10.97 -23.76 -12.03
CA GLY A 36 -10.46 -23.79 -10.65
C GLY A 36 -10.72 -25.16 -10.03
N GLY A 37 -9.72 -25.73 -9.36
CA GLY A 37 -9.80 -27.10 -8.86
C GLY A 37 -8.96 -27.41 -7.64
N TRP A 38 -9.32 -28.47 -6.92
CA TRP A 38 -8.58 -28.91 -5.74
C TRP A 38 -7.53 -29.95 -6.12
N PHE A 39 -6.32 -29.79 -5.61
CA PHE A 39 -5.24 -30.77 -5.63
C PHE A 39 -4.95 -31.22 -4.21
N SER A 40 -4.96 -32.54 -3.95
CA SER A 40 -4.63 -33.12 -2.65
C SER A 40 -3.31 -33.87 -2.71
N GLY A 41 -2.42 -33.55 -1.77
CA GLY A 41 -1.24 -34.32 -1.40
C GLY A 41 -1.60 -35.59 -0.61
N THR A 42 -0.67 -36.05 0.19
CA THR A 42 -0.76 -37.30 0.94
C THR A 42 -0.98 -37.02 2.43
N ALA A 43 -0.52 -37.91 3.32
CA ALA A 43 -0.54 -37.69 4.77
C ALA A 43 0.89 -37.60 5.33
N LYS A 44 1.87 -37.39 4.45
CA LYS A 44 3.30 -37.27 4.73
C LYS A 44 3.74 -35.89 4.30
N ASP A 45 4.94 -35.52 4.71
CA ASP A 45 5.63 -34.29 4.30
C ASP A 45 5.80 -34.22 2.77
N ASP A 46 4.95 -33.47 2.09
CA ASP A 46 4.85 -33.33 0.65
C ASP A 46 5.51 -32.03 0.16
N SER A 47 6.22 -32.10 -0.97
CA SER A 47 6.54 -30.92 -1.77
C SER A 47 5.56 -30.84 -2.93
N ILE A 48 4.76 -29.78 -2.95
CA ILE A 48 3.64 -29.62 -3.89
C ILE A 48 3.88 -28.41 -4.79
N TRP A 49 4.04 -28.65 -6.09
CA TRP A 49 4.19 -27.58 -7.08
C TRP A 49 2.84 -27.19 -7.70
N GLY A 50 2.52 -25.91 -7.58
CA GLY A 50 1.56 -25.23 -8.44
C GLY A 50 2.11 -25.06 -9.86
N LYS A 51 1.22 -24.71 -10.80
CA LYS A 51 1.58 -24.52 -12.21
C LYS A 51 1.03 -23.18 -12.71
N VAL A 52 1.84 -22.46 -13.48
CA VAL A 52 1.43 -21.24 -14.19
C VAL A 52 0.24 -21.53 -15.11
N GLY A 53 -0.77 -20.66 -15.07
CA GLY A 53 -1.97 -20.77 -15.90
C GLY A 53 -2.94 -21.88 -15.47
N LEU A 54 -2.71 -22.50 -14.31
CA LEU A 54 -3.64 -23.44 -13.68
C LEU A 54 -4.19 -22.80 -12.41
N ASN A 55 -5.49 -22.47 -12.41
CA ASN A 55 -6.17 -22.11 -11.17
C ASN A 55 -6.37 -23.39 -10.32
N ALA A 56 -5.67 -23.48 -9.20
CA ALA A 56 -5.73 -24.64 -8.32
C ALA A 56 -5.56 -24.26 -6.84
N THR A 57 -6.35 -24.90 -5.98
CA THR A 57 -6.14 -24.89 -4.52
C THR A 57 -5.38 -26.14 -4.11
N LEU A 58 -4.18 -25.95 -3.57
CA LEU A 58 -3.27 -27.00 -3.12
C LEU A 58 -3.54 -27.33 -1.66
N MET A 59 -3.68 -28.62 -1.34
CA MET A 59 -3.82 -29.15 0.01
C MET A 59 -2.77 -30.23 0.25
N GLY A 60 -2.00 -30.12 1.32
CA GLY A 60 -0.87 -30.98 1.65
C GLY A 60 -1.31 -32.21 2.41
N GLY A 61 -2.01 -32.02 3.53
CA GLY A 61 -2.72 -33.10 4.20
C GLY A 61 -2.56 -33.10 5.71
N ALA A 62 -1.63 -33.91 6.22
CA ALA A 62 -1.39 -34.08 7.66
C ALA A 62 0.12 -34.14 8.02
N GLY A 63 0.98 -33.95 7.02
CA GLY A 63 2.43 -33.88 7.20
C GLY A 63 2.89 -32.43 7.22
N ASP A 64 4.19 -32.23 7.33
CA ASP A 64 4.79 -30.90 7.22
C ASP A 64 5.08 -30.63 5.73
N ASP A 65 4.22 -29.87 5.07
CA ASP A 65 4.17 -29.73 3.62
C ASP A 65 4.84 -28.42 3.14
N ILE A 66 5.37 -28.44 1.92
CA ILE A 66 5.96 -27.27 1.25
C ILE A 66 5.22 -27.02 -0.07
N TYR A 67 4.50 -25.91 -0.13
CA TYR A 67 3.76 -25.46 -1.30
C TYR A 67 4.62 -24.50 -2.15
N TYR A 68 5.01 -24.94 -3.33
CA TYR A 68 5.73 -24.13 -4.31
C TYR A 68 4.75 -23.49 -5.29
N LEU A 69 4.44 -22.21 -5.09
CA LEU A 69 3.48 -21.48 -5.92
C LEU A 69 4.16 -20.89 -7.14
N ALA A 70 3.56 -21.09 -8.32
CA ALA A 70 4.10 -20.61 -9.59
C ALA A 70 3.41 -19.32 -10.08
N SER A 71 2.22 -19.00 -9.56
CA SER A 71 1.46 -17.78 -9.86
C SER A 71 0.40 -17.52 -8.79
N ALA A 72 -0.15 -16.31 -8.75
CA ALA A 72 -1.26 -15.93 -7.85
C ALA A 72 -2.53 -16.80 -8.05
N ASP A 73 -2.69 -17.45 -9.22
CA ASP A 73 -3.75 -18.43 -9.47
C ASP A 73 -3.63 -19.72 -8.65
N ASN A 74 -2.50 -19.95 -7.99
CA ASN A 74 -2.30 -21.10 -7.12
C ASN A 74 -2.60 -20.69 -5.67
N LEU A 75 -3.70 -21.21 -5.12
CA LEU A 75 -4.12 -20.98 -3.74
C LEU A 75 -3.66 -22.15 -2.86
N VAL A 76 -3.58 -21.92 -1.55
CA VAL A 76 -3.24 -22.95 -0.57
C VAL A 76 -4.35 -23.06 0.46
N TYR A 77 -4.73 -24.30 0.78
CA TYR A 77 -5.61 -24.59 1.90
C TYR A 77 -4.93 -25.56 2.85
N GLU A 78 -4.73 -25.08 4.07
CA GLU A 78 -4.26 -25.87 5.20
C GLU A 78 -5.35 -25.96 6.29
N ALA A 79 -5.47 -27.12 6.92
CA ALA A 79 -6.42 -27.34 8.00
C ALA A 79 -5.73 -27.26 9.36
N ALA A 80 -6.46 -26.84 10.39
CA ALA A 80 -5.89 -26.67 11.71
C ALA A 80 -5.27 -27.96 12.26
N GLY A 81 -4.03 -27.85 12.76
CA GLY A 81 -3.31 -28.94 13.44
C GLY A 81 -2.86 -30.07 12.51
N LYS A 82 -2.55 -29.75 11.25
CA LYS A 82 -2.15 -30.71 10.22
C LYS A 82 -0.67 -30.74 9.88
N GLY A 83 0.16 -29.99 10.58
CA GLY A 83 1.59 -30.01 10.34
C GLY A 83 2.19 -28.68 10.70
N THR A 84 3.39 -28.47 10.23
CA THR A 84 4.02 -27.16 10.10
C THR A 84 4.34 -26.94 8.64
N ASP A 85 3.62 -26.00 8.03
CA ASP A 85 3.53 -25.90 6.57
C ASP A 85 4.19 -24.63 6.06
N THR A 86 4.84 -24.74 4.89
CA THR A 86 5.59 -23.64 4.28
C THR A 86 5.04 -23.32 2.90
N VAL A 87 4.73 -22.04 2.66
CA VAL A 87 4.57 -21.52 1.30
C VAL A 87 5.89 -20.98 0.80
N SER A 88 6.31 -21.39 -0.40
CA SER A 88 7.50 -20.88 -1.09
C SER A 88 7.12 -20.35 -2.47
N THR A 89 7.51 -19.11 -2.76
CA THR A 89 7.12 -18.43 -4.01
C THR A 89 8.21 -17.50 -4.55
N TYR A 90 7.99 -17.02 -5.78
CA TYR A 90 8.79 -16.02 -6.51
C TYR A 90 7.98 -14.78 -6.87
N PHE A 91 6.90 -14.52 -6.14
CA PHE A 91 6.10 -13.29 -6.25
C PHE A 91 5.60 -12.91 -4.87
N SER A 92 5.18 -11.66 -4.70
CA SER A 92 4.68 -11.18 -3.41
C SER A 92 3.51 -12.01 -2.88
N TYR A 93 3.50 -12.29 -1.59
CA TYR A 93 2.51 -13.18 -1.00
C TYR A 93 2.14 -12.82 0.43
N GLN A 94 0.87 -13.02 0.75
CA GLN A 94 0.33 -12.94 2.09
C GLN A 94 -0.30 -14.29 2.45
N LEU A 95 -0.04 -14.79 3.65
CA LEU A 95 -0.67 -15.98 4.18
C LEU A 95 -2.16 -15.71 4.48
N THR A 96 -3.04 -15.94 3.51
CA THR A 96 -4.49 -15.75 3.66
C THR A 96 -5.17 -16.91 4.39
N ASN A 97 -4.58 -18.11 4.34
CA ASN A 97 -5.02 -19.22 5.17
C ASN A 97 -4.45 -19.06 6.60
N PRO A 98 -5.28 -19.13 7.65
CA PRO A 98 -4.85 -18.88 9.03
C PRO A 98 -4.08 -20.04 9.67
N ASN A 99 -3.89 -21.17 8.97
CA ASN A 99 -3.21 -22.36 9.47
C ASN A 99 -1.86 -22.61 8.76
N LEU A 100 -1.30 -21.60 8.08
CA LEU A 100 0.04 -21.69 7.48
C LEU A 100 1.05 -21.03 8.42
N GLU A 101 2.12 -21.75 8.77
CA GLU A 101 3.11 -21.27 9.74
C GLU A 101 4.28 -20.53 9.09
N ASN A 102 4.69 -20.90 7.88
CA ASN A 102 5.94 -20.41 7.30
C ASN A 102 5.76 -19.86 5.88
N LEU A 103 6.54 -18.82 5.55
CA LEU A 103 6.54 -18.17 4.25
C LEU A 103 7.97 -17.91 3.76
N ILE A 104 8.23 -18.24 2.50
CA ILE A 104 9.47 -17.92 1.79
C ILE A 104 9.13 -17.20 0.48
N VAL A 105 9.68 -16.00 0.30
CA VAL A 105 9.54 -15.22 -0.94
C VAL A 105 10.93 -14.94 -1.50
N ASN A 106 11.19 -15.40 -2.73
CA ASN A 106 12.56 -15.45 -3.29
C ASN A 106 12.85 -14.35 -4.33
N ALA A 107 11.84 -13.61 -4.78
CA ALA A 107 11.98 -12.62 -5.84
C ALA A 107 12.36 -11.23 -5.31
N ASP A 108 12.97 -10.44 -6.18
CA ASP A 108 13.32 -9.05 -5.90
C ASP A 108 12.09 -8.14 -5.94
N ASP A 109 12.13 -7.04 -5.20
CA ASP A 109 11.05 -6.06 -5.07
C ASP A 109 9.68 -6.70 -4.74
N THR A 110 9.63 -7.56 -3.71
CA THR A 110 8.41 -8.27 -3.32
C THR A 110 8.05 -8.08 -1.85
N PHE A 111 6.84 -8.49 -1.45
CA PHE A 111 6.44 -8.53 -0.04
C PHE A 111 6.17 -9.95 0.44
N ALA A 112 6.39 -10.17 1.74
CA ALA A 112 6.12 -11.43 2.44
C ALA A 112 5.37 -11.14 3.74
N PHE A 113 4.05 -11.34 3.73
CA PHE A 113 3.18 -11.03 4.85
C PHE A 113 2.63 -12.30 5.53
N GLY A 114 2.74 -12.33 6.84
CA GLY A 114 2.26 -13.41 7.71
C GLY A 114 0.76 -13.35 7.97
N ASN A 115 0.33 -14.06 9.00
CA ASN A 115 -1.04 -14.15 9.46
C ASN A 115 -1.13 -13.89 10.98
N SER A 116 -2.06 -14.54 11.69
CA SER A 116 -2.22 -14.34 13.13
C SER A 116 -1.44 -15.34 14.01
N LEU A 117 -0.65 -16.22 13.39
CA LEU A 117 0.19 -17.20 14.08
C LEU A 117 1.58 -16.65 14.33
N ASP A 118 2.38 -17.37 15.14
CA ASP A 118 3.83 -17.10 15.19
C ASP A 118 4.48 -17.68 13.93
N ASN A 119 4.77 -16.83 12.95
CA ASN A 119 5.29 -17.22 11.65
C ASN A 119 6.83 -17.21 11.58
N ILE A 120 7.39 -18.06 10.71
CA ILE A 120 8.75 -17.90 10.20
C ILE A 120 8.67 -17.38 8.77
N ILE A 121 9.16 -16.16 8.53
CA ILE A 121 9.15 -15.52 7.22
C ILE A 121 10.59 -15.28 6.76
N THR A 122 10.90 -15.72 5.55
CA THR A 122 12.24 -15.61 4.96
C THR A 122 12.17 -14.98 3.57
N GLY A 123 12.93 -13.90 3.39
CA GLY A 123 13.20 -13.27 2.10
C GLY A 123 14.33 -13.96 1.33
N GLY A 124 14.59 -13.44 0.13
CA GLY A 124 15.47 -14.01 -0.87
C GLY A 124 16.81 -13.29 -0.96
N LYS A 125 17.23 -13.00 -2.20
CA LYS A 125 18.48 -12.26 -2.49
C LYS A 125 18.26 -10.82 -2.95
N GLY A 126 17.02 -10.45 -3.22
CA GLY A 126 16.63 -9.08 -3.59
C GLY A 126 15.97 -8.38 -2.41
N SER A 127 15.44 -7.19 -2.62
CA SER A 127 14.75 -6.42 -1.58
C SER A 127 13.37 -7.01 -1.30
N GLN A 128 13.04 -7.27 -0.05
CA GLN A 128 11.68 -7.61 0.36
C GLN A 128 11.12 -6.69 1.44
N THR A 129 9.79 -6.51 1.41
CA THR A 129 9.04 -5.97 2.55
C THR A 129 8.44 -7.12 3.36
N LEU A 130 8.94 -7.35 4.57
CA LEU A 130 8.52 -8.43 5.45
C LEU A 130 7.64 -7.89 6.58
N TRP A 131 6.54 -8.58 6.83
CA TRP A 131 5.68 -8.30 7.97
C TRP A 131 5.09 -9.57 8.56
N GLY A 132 5.35 -9.84 9.84
CA GLY A 132 4.81 -10.99 10.55
C GLY A 132 3.29 -10.93 10.80
N ALA A 133 2.72 -9.72 10.75
CA ALA A 133 1.35 -9.41 11.16
C ALA A 133 1.12 -9.51 12.67
N LEU A 134 0.34 -10.49 13.16
CA LEU A 134 0.14 -10.70 14.59
C LEU A 134 0.84 -12.00 14.99
N GLY A 135 1.42 -12.05 16.19
CA GLY A 135 2.15 -13.22 16.63
C GLY A 135 3.48 -12.80 17.23
N ASN A 136 4.37 -13.77 17.44
CA ASN A 136 5.73 -13.52 17.85
C ASN A 136 6.61 -14.13 16.77
N ASP A 137 6.87 -13.32 15.75
CA ASP A 137 7.36 -13.81 14.48
C ASP A 137 8.88 -13.85 14.42
N VAL A 138 9.40 -14.63 13.48
CA VAL A 138 10.82 -14.66 13.14
C VAL A 138 10.98 -14.28 11.67
N LEU A 139 11.55 -13.11 11.45
CA LEU A 139 11.75 -12.50 10.15
C LEU A 139 13.24 -12.55 9.77
N THR A 140 13.51 -12.98 8.55
CA THR A 140 14.86 -13.06 7.97
C THR A 140 14.81 -12.44 6.58
N GLY A 141 15.52 -11.35 6.35
CA GLY A 141 15.50 -10.63 5.07
C GLY A 141 16.26 -11.39 3.98
N GLY A 142 17.43 -11.91 4.33
CA GLY A 142 18.34 -12.57 3.41
C GLY A 142 19.41 -11.61 2.90
N ALA A 143 19.50 -11.43 1.59
CA ALA A 143 20.36 -10.41 0.99
C ALA A 143 19.49 -9.43 0.23
N GLY A 144 19.95 -8.19 0.08
CA GLY A 144 19.14 -7.11 -0.48
C GLY A 144 19.03 -5.99 0.54
N ASP A 145 18.22 -4.99 0.21
CA ASP A 145 17.88 -3.90 1.12
C ASP A 145 16.45 -4.17 1.62
N ASP A 146 16.33 -4.85 2.76
CA ASP A 146 15.05 -5.37 3.24
C ASP A 146 14.33 -4.38 4.16
N THR A 147 13.00 -4.36 4.09
CA THR A 147 12.15 -3.58 5.00
C THR A 147 11.37 -4.50 5.92
N PHE A 148 11.61 -4.40 7.23
CA PHE A 148 10.88 -5.13 8.26
C PHE A 148 9.82 -4.23 8.91
N ILE A 149 8.55 -4.55 8.72
CA ILE A 149 7.43 -3.83 9.34
C ILE A 149 7.17 -4.40 10.73
N ILE A 150 7.24 -3.54 11.75
CA ILE A 150 6.95 -3.87 13.14
C ILE A 150 5.85 -2.95 13.63
N THR A 151 4.83 -3.49 14.30
CA THR A 151 3.67 -2.70 14.74
C THR A 151 3.48 -2.77 16.25
N GLY A 152 2.84 -1.74 16.83
CA GLY A 152 2.52 -1.72 18.26
C GLY A 152 1.59 -2.84 18.74
N GLY A 153 0.89 -3.50 17.82
CA GLY A 153 -0.01 -4.64 18.06
C GLY A 153 0.50 -5.97 17.50
N GLY A 154 1.70 -6.01 16.91
CA GLY A 154 2.21 -7.20 16.21
C GLY A 154 2.59 -8.32 17.17
N GLY A 155 3.15 -7.98 18.32
CA GLY A 155 3.63 -8.93 19.33
C GLY A 155 5.14 -8.85 19.48
N HIS A 156 5.80 -9.95 19.86
CA HIS A 156 7.23 -9.98 20.14
C HIS A 156 8.02 -10.60 18.99
N ASP A 157 8.43 -9.77 18.05
CA ASP A 157 9.07 -10.21 16.81
C ASP A 157 10.59 -10.27 16.92
N THR A 158 11.21 -11.09 16.07
CA THR A 158 12.65 -11.24 15.95
C THR A 158 13.09 -11.03 14.51
N ILE A 159 13.99 -10.08 14.28
CA ILE A 159 14.76 -9.97 13.03
C ILE A 159 16.09 -10.69 13.23
N THR A 160 16.43 -11.60 12.33
CA THR A 160 17.61 -12.47 12.52
C THR A 160 18.88 -11.93 11.87
N ASP A 161 18.76 -11.03 10.89
CA ASP A 161 19.84 -10.65 9.99
C ASP A 161 19.83 -9.17 9.55
N LEU A 162 19.42 -8.25 10.44
CA LEU A 162 19.39 -6.81 10.14
C LEU A 162 20.75 -6.30 9.62
N GLY A 163 20.80 -6.04 8.33
CA GLY A 163 21.91 -5.46 7.58
C GLY A 163 22.03 -3.95 7.76
N ALA A 164 23.10 -3.38 7.21
CA ALA A 164 23.36 -1.94 7.31
C ALA A 164 22.44 -1.10 6.41
N THR A 165 21.93 -1.69 5.33
CA THR A 165 21.03 -1.06 4.35
C THR A 165 19.56 -1.42 4.59
N ASP A 166 19.29 -2.41 5.45
CA ASP A 166 17.94 -2.78 5.85
C ASP A 166 17.27 -1.68 6.66
N THR A 167 15.95 -1.64 6.55
CA THR A 167 15.08 -0.69 7.22
C THR A 167 14.14 -1.42 8.18
N VAL A 168 14.03 -0.91 9.40
CA VAL A 168 12.98 -1.26 10.35
C VAL A 168 11.91 -0.18 10.31
N ARG A 169 10.74 -0.51 9.77
CA ARG A 169 9.57 0.37 9.76
C ARG A 169 8.72 0.13 10.99
N ILE A 170 8.72 1.07 11.93
CA ILE A 170 7.90 0.99 13.14
C ILE A 170 6.57 1.70 12.86
N ALA A 171 5.60 0.93 12.37
CA ALA A 171 4.29 1.42 12.00
C ALA A 171 3.30 1.38 13.18
N TYR A 172 2.21 2.15 13.09
CA TYR A 172 1.11 2.16 14.06
C TYR A 172 1.56 2.42 15.52
N TYR A 173 2.65 3.15 15.72
CA TYR A 173 3.21 3.42 17.05
C TYR A 173 3.90 4.80 17.14
N THR A 174 4.06 5.34 18.35
CA THR A 174 4.34 6.78 18.56
C THR A 174 5.78 7.24 18.35
N PHE A 175 6.72 6.39 17.91
CA PHE A 175 8.09 6.85 17.67
C PHE A 175 8.14 7.80 16.48
N THR A 176 8.69 8.99 16.72
CA THR A 176 8.80 10.04 15.70
C THR A 176 10.25 10.41 15.37
N ASN A 177 11.21 9.92 16.16
CA ASN A 177 12.63 10.16 15.96
C ASN A 177 13.46 8.99 16.51
N PHE A 178 14.71 8.90 16.05
CA PHE A 178 15.63 7.82 16.42
C PHE A 178 16.04 7.85 17.90
N ALA A 179 16.01 9.01 18.56
CA ALA A 179 16.33 9.09 19.98
C ALA A 179 15.29 8.35 20.84
N ASP A 180 14.01 8.36 20.43
CA ASP A 180 12.96 7.58 21.08
C ASP A 180 13.18 6.07 20.92
N VAL A 181 13.64 5.62 19.75
CA VAL A 181 14.04 4.22 19.51
C VAL A 181 15.14 3.81 20.49
N LEU A 182 16.23 4.59 20.56
CA LEU A 182 17.36 4.30 21.44
C LEU A 182 16.99 4.33 22.93
N LYS A 183 16.09 5.23 23.33
CA LYS A 183 15.59 5.29 24.71
C LYS A 183 14.89 4.00 25.14
N ASN A 184 14.21 3.35 24.20
CA ASN A 184 13.48 2.09 24.37
C ASN A 184 14.30 0.84 24.02
N ALA A 185 15.51 1.01 23.48
CA ALA A 185 16.43 -0.08 23.18
C ALA A 185 17.24 -0.51 24.41
N ARG A 186 17.45 -1.82 24.57
CA ARG A 186 18.27 -2.43 25.61
C ARG A 186 19.07 -3.59 25.03
N GLN A 187 20.35 -3.69 25.41
CA GLN A 187 21.16 -4.84 25.06
C GLN A 187 20.76 -6.04 25.94
N SER A 188 20.56 -7.21 25.33
CA SER A 188 20.30 -8.48 25.98
C SER A 188 21.23 -9.55 25.39
N GLY A 189 22.31 -9.88 26.11
CA GLY A 189 23.35 -10.77 25.56
C GLY A 189 23.97 -10.18 24.29
N THR A 190 23.89 -10.92 23.19
CA THR A 190 24.33 -10.48 21.85
C THR A 190 23.28 -9.66 21.10
N ASP A 191 22.05 -9.63 21.58
CA ASP A 191 20.90 -9.11 20.85
C ASP A 191 20.49 -7.74 21.40
N THR A 192 19.78 -6.96 20.58
CA THR A 192 19.14 -5.71 21.00
C THR A 192 17.64 -5.91 21.06
N VAL A 193 17.02 -5.53 22.18
CA VAL A 193 15.57 -5.55 22.34
C VAL A 193 15.07 -4.12 22.38
N ILE A 194 14.15 -3.77 21.48
CA ILE A 194 13.48 -2.48 21.42
C ILE A 194 12.04 -2.69 21.90
N LYS A 195 11.69 -2.06 23.01
CA LYS A 195 10.31 -2.05 23.48
C LYS A 195 9.47 -1.16 22.58
N ILE A 196 8.39 -1.69 22.01
CA ILE A 196 7.42 -0.92 21.23
C ILE A 196 6.26 -0.55 22.16
N THR A 197 5.40 -1.51 22.51
CA THR A 197 4.34 -1.33 23.52
C THR A 197 4.61 -2.23 24.74
N ASP A 198 3.64 -2.34 25.66
CA ASP A 198 3.69 -3.36 26.71
C ASP A 198 3.45 -4.78 26.15
N SER A 199 2.74 -4.89 25.02
CA SER A 199 2.41 -6.16 24.35
C SER A 199 3.21 -6.41 23.07
N ALA A 200 4.13 -5.52 22.70
CA ALA A 200 4.94 -5.65 21.49
C ALA A 200 6.38 -5.20 21.68
N SER A 201 7.31 -5.92 21.06
CA SER A 201 8.74 -5.60 21.09
C SER A 201 9.44 -6.16 19.87
N LEU A 202 10.53 -5.54 19.47
CA LEU A 202 11.43 -6.06 18.44
C LEU A 202 12.72 -6.58 19.07
N THR A 203 13.10 -7.82 18.75
CA THR A 203 14.43 -8.37 19.02
C THR A 203 15.25 -8.36 17.74
N LEU A 204 16.38 -7.67 17.77
CA LEU A 204 17.40 -7.67 16.72
C LEU A 204 18.51 -8.64 17.13
N SER A 205 18.55 -9.79 16.47
CA SER A 205 19.51 -10.85 16.78
C SER A 205 20.94 -10.39 16.47
N ASN A 206 21.88 -10.73 17.33
CA ASN A 206 23.32 -10.45 17.17
C ASN A 206 23.66 -8.97 16.88
N THR A 207 22.77 -8.06 17.26
CA THR A 207 22.89 -6.63 16.97
C THR A 207 23.23 -5.88 18.26
N LYS A 208 24.22 -4.98 18.17
CA LYS A 208 24.58 -4.11 19.28
C LYS A 208 23.74 -2.84 19.24
N VAL A 209 23.25 -2.37 20.38
CA VAL A 209 22.47 -1.12 20.44
C VAL A 209 23.25 0.05 19.83
N GLY A 210 24.56 0.11 20.10
CA GLY A 210 25.44 1.16 19.60
C GLY A 210 25.82 1.06 18.11
N SER A 211 25.40 0.01 17.39
CA SER A 211 25.59 -0.08 15.93
C SER A 211 24.35 0.37 15.14
N LEU A 212 23.21 0.62 15.81
CA LEU A 212 22.02 1.14 15.17
C LEU A 212 22.24 2.57 14.67
N THR A 213 21.71 2.88 13.51
CA THR A 213 21.76 4.22 12.91
C THR A 213 20.35 4.72 12.60
N ALA A 214 20.18 6.04 12.51
CA ALA A 214 18.87 6.64 12.25
C ALA A 214 18.28 6.24 10.89
N ASP A 215 19.14 6.08 9.87
CA ASP A 215 18.74 5.76 8.50
C ASP A 215 18.12 4.36 8.36
N GLN A 216 18.33 3.48 9.35
CA GLN A 216 17.71 2.15 9.40
C GLN A 216 16.28 2.17 9.95
N PHE A 217 15.71 3.33 10.28
CA PHE A 217 14.39 3.41 10.92
C PHE A 217 13.44 4.34 10.17
N ASP A 218 12.41 3.73 9.58
CA ASP A 218 11.23 4.43 9.10
C ASP A 218 10.26 4.63 10.27
N LEU A 219 10.00 5.89 10.63
CA LEU A 219 9.22 6.29 11.81
C LEU A 219 8.04 7.18 11.43
N ASN A 220 7.18 7.49 12.41
CA ASN A 220 6.07 8.41 12.21
C ASN A 220 6.54 9.86 12.01
N VAL A 221 5.93 10.56 11.05
CA VAL A 221 6.15 11.99 10.89
C VAL A 221 5.47 12.75 12.03
N SER A 222 6.27 13.50 12.79
CA SER A 222 5.75 14.42 13.80
C SER A 222 5.13 15.64 13.15
N LYS A 223 3.88 15.95 13.53
CA LYS A 223 3.21 17.21 13.17
C LYS A 223 3.39 18.32 14.22
N ALA A 224 4.26 18.10 15.21
CA ALA A 224 4.50 19.08 16.26
C ALA A 224 5.00 20.41 15.66
N GLY A 225 4.40 21.52 16.06
CA GLY A 225 4.75 22.85 15.55
C GLY A 225 4.22 23.17 14.13
N MET A 226 3.69 22.19 13.40
CA MET A 226 3.04 22.45 12.12
C MET A 226 1.70 23.18 12.34
N LYS A 227 1.31 24.03 11.38
CA LYS A 227 0.06 24.79 11.43
C LYS A 227 -0.85 24.38 10.28
N LEU A 228 -2.09 24.00 10.61
CA LEU A 228 -3.15 23.72 9.63
C LEU A 228 -3.42 24.97 8.76
N THR A 229 -3.27 24.81 7.44
CA THR A 229 -3.45 25.87 6.43
C THR A 229 -4.61 25.58 5.49
N PHE A 230 -4.95 24.32 5.28
CA PHE A 230 -6.13 23.88 4.55
C PHE A 230 -6.79 22.72 5.28
N SER A 231 -8.11 22.69 5.28
CA SER A 231 -8.89 21.56 5.79
C SER A 231 -10.26 21.54 5.13
N ASP A 232 -10.64 20.36 4.67
CA ASP A 232 -12.03 20.02 4.38
C ASP A 232 -12.33 18.67 5.05
N ASN A 233 -13.31 18.65 5.94
CA ASN A 233 -13.80 17.41 6.58
C ASN A 233 -15.09 16.90 5.92
N PHE A 234 -15.44 17.45 4.75
CA PHE A 234 -16.57 17.03 3.92
C PHE A 234 -17.93 16.92 4.66
N ASP A 235 -18.18 17.80 5.64
CA ASP A 235 -19.53 18.03 6.19
C ASP A 235 -20.51 18.54 5.12
N LYS A 236 -19.98 19.21 4.09
CA LYS A 236 -20.66 19.66 2.87
C LYS A 236 -19.66 19.88 1.75
N LEU A 237 -20.07 19.66 0.50
CA LEU A 237 -19.19 19.86 -0.65
C LEU A 237 -19.27 21.31 -1.12
N SER A 238 -18.17 22.05 -0.99
CA SER A 238 -18.08 23.44 -1.43
C SER A 238 -17.59 23.52 -2.87
N LEU A 239 -18.49 23.35 -3.84
CA LEU A 239 -18.16 23.45 -5.27
C LEU A 239 -18.06 24.89 -5.75
N ASN A 240 -17.02 25.19 -6.53
CA ASN A 240 -16.91 26.44 -7.26
C ASN A 240 -17.76 26.39 -8.53
N THR A 241 -18.89 27.07 -8.51
CA THR A 241 -19.87 27.13 -9.62
C THR A 241 -19.77 28.43 -10.42
N GLY A 242 -18.68 29.21 -10.24
CA GLY A 242 -18.46 30.49 -10.92
C GLY A 242 -19.33 31.66 -10.42
N LYS A 243 -20.31 31.43 -9.54
CA LYS A 243 -21.22 32.48 -9.03
C LYS A 243 -20.91 32.96 -7.61
N ASN A 244 -20.41 32.09 -6.72
CA ASN A 244 -20.24 32.40 -5.30
C ASN A 244 -18.88 31.99 -4.71
N GLY A 245 -17.92 31.57 -5.54
CA GLY A 245 -16.69 30.94 -5.07
C GLY A 245 -16.95 29.60 -4.37
N GLY A 246 -15.98 28.71 -4.40
CA GLY A 246 -16.02 27.42 -3.72
C GLY A 246 -14.62 26.90 -3.51
N THR A 247 -14.50 25.86 -2.71
CA THR A 247 -13.20 25.24 -2.42
C THR A 247 -12.75 24.39 -3.60
N TRP A 248 -13.67 23.66 -4.23
CA TRP A 248 -13.33 22.64 -5.23
C TRP A 248 -13.92 22.97 -6.61
N ASP A 249 -13.07 23.02 -7.62
CA ASP A 249 -13.49 22.97 -9.03
C ASP A 249 -13.68 21.50 -9.44
N THR A 250 -14.71 21.20 -10.24
CA THR A 250 -15.02 19.83 -10.70
C THR A 250 -14.43 19.49 -12.07
N LYS A 251 -13.45 20.26 -12.52
CA LYS A 251 -12.78 20.09 -13.81
C LYS A 251 -11.40 20.74 -13.74
N PHE A 252 -10.48 20.29 -14.60
CA PHE A 252 -9.22 21.00 -14.79
C PHE A 252 -9.47 22.43 -15.28
N TRP A 253 -8.63 23.37 -14.86
CA TRP A 253 -8.81 24.79 -15.19
C TRP A 253 -8.77 25.05 -16.71
N TYR A 254 -7.99 24.26 -17.46
CA TYR A 254 -7.91 24.29 -18.92
C TYR A 254 -9.00 23.46 -19.62
N ALA A 255 -9.74 22.62 -18.89
CA ALA A 255 -10.78 21.79 -19.48
C ALA A 255 -12.01 22.62 -19.86
N SER A 256 -12.70 22.16 -20.90
CA SER A 256 -14.00 22.72 -21.29
C SER A 256 -15.05 22.57 -20.19
N ASP A 257 -16.11 23.37 -20.24
CA ASP A 257 -17.21 23.25 -19.27
C ASP A 257 -17.89 21.88 -19.30
N LYS A 258 -17.79 21.13 -20.40
CA LYS A 258 -18.36 19.77 -20.53
C LYS A 258 -17.77 18.77 -19.53
N GLY A 259 -16.56 19.03 -19.02
CA GLY A 259 -15.74 18.05 -18.32
C GLY A 259 -14.51 17.65 -19.14
N SER A 260 -13.91 16.51 -18.78
CA SER A 260 -12.61 16.08 -19.34
C SER A 260 -12.32 14.60 -19.09
N SER A 261 -11.28 14.09 -19.74
CA SER A 261 -10.57 12.85 -19.42
C SER A 261 -9.08 13.10 -19.71
N LEU A 262 -8.14 12.35 -19.11
CA LEU A 262 -6.71 12.55 -19.35
C LEU A 262 -6.16 11.78 -20.57
N GLY A 263 -6.97 10.92 -21.19
CA GLY A 263 -6.69 10.37 -22.54
C GLY A 263 -5.63 9.26 -22.62
N THR A 264 -5.08 8.81 -21.48
CA THR A 264 -4.03 7.79 -21.35
C THR A 264 -4.57 6.35 -21.32
N GLY A 265 -5.58 6.05 -22.15
CA GLY A 265 -6.31 4.77 -22.08
C GLY A 265 -7.33 4.70 -20.93
N GLU A 266 -7.48 5.81 -20.19
CA GLU A 266 -8.60 6.09 -19.30
C GLU A 266 -9.95 6.02 -20.04
N GLN A 267 -10.94 5.44 -19.40
CA GLN A 267 -12.25 5.09 -19.97
C GLN A 267 -13.40 5.92 -19.38
N GLN A 268 -13.12 6.75 -18.37
CA GLN A 268 -14.08 7.65 -17.74
C GLN A 268 -14.08 9.05 -18.36
N TRP A 269 -15.27 9.67 -18.34
CA TRP A 269 -15.44 11.10 -18.42
C TRP A 269 -15.61 11.70 -17.02
N TYR A 270 -14.73 12.64 -16.66
CA TYR A 270 -14.93 13.48 -15.48
C TYR A 270 -16.07 14.44 -15.70
N VAL A 271 -17.16 14.21 -14.98
CA VAL A 271 -18.39 14.99 -15.11
C VAL A 271 -18.24 16.32 -14.39
N ASN A 272 -18.53 17.42 -15.09
CA ASN A 272 -18.82 18.70 -14.47
C ASN A 272 -20.33 18.78 -14.16
N PRO A 273 -20.77 18.70 -12.89
CA PRO A 273 -22.19 18.70 -12.56
C PRO A 273 -22.90 20.02 -12.90
N SER A 274 -22.14 21.11 -13.06
CA SER A 274 -22.68 22.42 -13.46
C SER A 274 -22.99 22.53 -14.95
N TYR A 275 -22.53 21.57 -15.77
CA TYR A 275 -22.80 21.54 -17.19
C TYR A 275 -24.16 20.89 -17.45
N ALA A 276 -25.14 21.70 -17.85
CA ALA A 276 -26.53 21.28 -17.97
C ALA A 276 -26.73 19.96 -18.77
N PRO A 277 -26.05 19.72 -19.92
CA PRO A 277 -26.21 18.47 -20.67
C PRO A 277 -25.73 17.19 -19.97
N THR A 278 -24.92 17.27 -18.92
CA THR A 278 -24.48 16.10 -18.12
C THR A 278 -24.93 16.19 -16.66
N SER A 279 -25.75 17.19 -16.31
CA SER A 279 -26.18 17.46 -14.93
C SER A 279 -27.10 16.39 -14.32
N SER A 280 -27.56 15.42 -15.12
CA SER A 280 -28.27 14.23 -14.62
C SER A 280 -27.35 13.25 -13.88
N VAL A 281 -26.04 13.37 -14.05
CA VAL A 281 -25.03 12.59 -13.32
C VAL A 281 -24.24 13.53 -12.42
N ASN A 282 -24.12 13.15 -11.15
CA ASN A 282 -23.21 13.79 -10.21
C ASN A 282 -22.37 12.69 -9.56
N PRO A 283 -21.06 12.63 -9.83
CA PRO A 283 -20.18 11.60 -9.26
C PRO A 283 -19.87 11.86 -7.79
N PHE A 284 -20.30 13.00 -7.22
CA PHE A 284 -20.00 13.39 -5.85
C PHE A 284 -21.23 13.25 -4.96
N SER A 285 -21.05 12.60 -3.82
CA SER A 285 -22.04 12.58 -2.74
C SER A 285 -21.37 12.76 -1.38
N ILE A 286 -22.13 13.23 -0.39
CA ILE A 286 -21.67 13.29 1.00
C ILE A 286 -22.67 12.57 1.88
N LYS A 287 -22.15 11.73 2.76
CA LYS A 287 -22.92 11.04 3.79
C LYS A 287 -22.09 10.94 5.06
N ASP A 288 -22.66 11.38 6.18
CA ASP A 288 -22.05 11.27 7.51
C ASP A 288 -20.60 11.84 7.60
N GLY A 289 -20.34 12.94 6.89
CA GLY A 289 -19.02 13.60 6.85
C GLY A 289 -18.02 12.98 5.87
N VAL A 290 -18.44 11.97 5.08
CA VAL A 290 -17.59 11.33 4.08
C VAL A 290 -18.01 11.79 2.69
N LEU A 291 -17.04 12.29 1.91
CA LEU A 291 -17.18 12.50 0.47
C LEU A 291 -16.98 11.17 -0.25
N THR A 292 -17.90 10.81 -1.13
CA THR A 292 -17.70 9.72 -2.10
C THR A 292 -17.53 10.33 -3.49
N ILE A 293 -16.42 9.99 -4.15
CA ILE A 293 -16.29 10.06 -5.61
C ILE A 293 -16.72 8.69 -6.12
N ASN A 294 -17.75 8.64 -6.95
CA ASN A 294 -18.28 7.40 -7.50
C ASN A 294 -18.00 7.33 -8.99
N ALA A 295 -17.29 6.28 -9.40
CA ALA A 295 -17.11 5.94 -10.80
C ALA A 295 -18.16 4.88 -11.20
N ALA A 296 -18.85 5.09 -12.31
CA ALA A 296 -19.95 4.21 -12.74
C ALA A 296 -20.10 4.17 -14.26
N GLU A 297 -20.75 3.13 -14.77
CA GLU A 297 -21.12 3.06 -16.19
C GLU A 297 -21.92 4.29 -16.62
N THR A 298 -21.61 4.79 -17.81
CA THR A 298 -22.28 5.93 -18.41
C THR A 298 -23.74 5.59 -18.73
N PRO A 299 -24.71 6.38 -18.25
CA PRO A 299 -26.10 6.22 -18.66
C PRO A 299 -26.28 6.27 -20.17
N ALA A 300 -27.13 5.39 -20.72
CA ALA A 300 -27.28 5.21 -22.17
C ALA A 300 -27.67 6.49 -22.94
N ASP A 301 -28.37 7.42 -22.29
CA ASP A 301 -28.74 8.73 -22.83
C ASP A 301 -27.56 9.71 -22.89
N LEU A 302 -26.58 9.56 -22.02
CA LEU A 302 -25.36 10.37 -21.98
C LEU A 302 -24.23 9.81 -22.85
N LEU A 303 -24.21 8.51 -23.14
CA LEU A 303 -23.14 7.87 -23.91
C LEU A 303 -22.84 8.57 -25.23
N LYS A 304 -23.87 8.99 -25.98
CA LYS A 304 -23.70 9.74 -27.24
C LYS A 304 -23.20 11.16 -27.04
N THR A 305 -23.46 11.75 -25.88
CA THR A 305 -23.07 13.12 -25.53
C THR A 305 -21.61 13.17 -25.12
N ILE A 306 -21.18 12.25 -24.24
CA ILE A 306 -19.82 12.27 -23.68
C ILE A 306 -18.85 11.40 -24.48
N GLY A 307 -19.28 10.25 -25.00
CA GLY A 307 -18.44 9.34 -25.79
C GLY A 307 -17.50 8.46 -24.97
N TYR A 308 -17.81 8.24 -23.68
CA TYR A 308 -17.02 7.43 -22.75
C TYR A 308 -17.93 6.42 -22.05
N ASP A 309 -17.41 5.22 -21.84
CA ASP A 309 -18.17 4.10 -21.26
C ASP A 309 -18.42 4.29 -19.75
N TYR A 310 -17.59 5.10 -19.09
CA TYR A 310 -17.73 5.40 -17.66
C TYR A 310 -17.83 6.91 -17.40
N THR A 311 -18.43 7.25 -16.25
CA THR A 311 -18.41 8.57 -15.64
C THR A 311 -17.72 8.52 -14.29
N SER A 312 -17.01 9.58 -13.92
CA SER A 312 -16.37 9.72 -12.62
C SER A 312 -16.18 11.19 -12.25
N GLY A 313 -15.48 11.48 -11.16
CA GLY A 313 -15.23 12.82 -10.63
C GLY A 313 -13.75 13.15 -10.46
N VAL A 314 -13.42 14.42 -10.66
CA VAL A 314 -12.18 15.08 -10.22
C VAL A 314 -12.56 16.32 -9.43
N LEU A 315 -11.89 16.55 -8.31
CA LEU A 315 -11.95 17.80 -7.57
C LEU A 315 -10.54 18.42 -7.52
N THR A 316 -10.46 19.73 -7.71
CA THR A 316 -9.19 20.46 -7.60
C THR A 316 -9.34 21.78 -6.86
N THR A 317 -8.30 22.18 -6.13
CA THR A 317 -8.23 23.48 -5.43
C THR A 317 -7.57 24.58 -6.26
N HIS A 318 -7.33 24.38 -7.56
CA HIS A 318 -6.59 25.33 -8.41
C HIS A 318 -7.03 26.79 -8.23
N SER A 319 -8.34 27.07 -8.13
CA SER A 319 -8.86 28.43 -7.97
C SER A 319 -8.90 28.96 -6.53
N SER A 320 -8.61 28.13 -5.52
CA SER A 320 -8.93 28.41 -4.11
C SER A 320 -7.75 28.25 -3.15
N PHE A 321 -6.88 27.27 -3.38
CA PHE A 321 -5.77 26.94 -2.49
C PHE A 321 -4.60 26.30 -3.25
N ALA A 322 -3.40 26.78 -2.94
CA ALA A 322 -2.12 26.19 -3.31
C ALA A 322 -1.10 26.48 -2.21
N GLN A 323 -0.07 25.64 -2.10
CA GLN A 323 1.00 25.81 -1.12
C GLN A 323 2.30 25.17 -1.59
N THR A 324 3.43 25.85 -1.39
CA THR A 324 4.76 25.24 -1.41
C THR A 324 5.15 24.70 -0.03
N TYR A 325 5.64 23.46 0.00
CA TYR A 325 6.08 22.74 1.20
C TYR A 325 4.97 22.51 2.24
N GLY A 326 5.19 21.60 3.17
CA GLY A 326 4.22 21.26 4.21
C GLY A 326 3.97 19.76 4.30
N TYR A 327 2.99 19.42 5.12
CA TYR A 327 2.47 18.06 5.19
C TYR A 327 1.08 18.03 4.56
N PHE A 328 0.93 17.27 3.50
CA PHE A 328 -0.30 17.12 2.73
C PHE A 328 -0.86 15.74 3.03
N GLU A 329 -2.10 15.65 3.51
CA GLU A 329 -2.72 14.37 3.84
C GLU A 329 -4.16 14.28 3.40
N ILE A 330 -4.55 13.04 3.10
CA ILE A 330 -5.90 12.62 2.82
C ILE A 330 -6.18 11.35 3.64
N ARG A 331 -7.32 11.33 4.33
CA ARG A 331 -7.83 10.11 4.96
C ARG A 331 -8.92 9.51 4.08
N ALA A 332 -8.65 8.34 3.55
CA ALA A 332 -9.45 7.75 2.49
C ALA A 332 -9.54 6.24 2.58
N ASP A 333 -10.66 5.71 2.10
CA ASP A 333 -10.95 4.30 1.88
C ASP A 333 -11.03 4.10 0.36
N LEU A 334 -10.12 3.27 -0.16
CA LEU A 334 -9.89 3.15 -1.60
C LEU A 334 -10.75 2.01 -2.19
N PRO A 335 -11.27 2.18 -3.42
CA PRO A 335 -11.99 1.10 -4.10
C PRO A 335 -11.10 -0.13 -4.35
N ASP A 336 -11.70 -1.31 -4.27
CA ASP A 336 -11.09 -2.60 -4.54
C ASP A 336 -11.43 -3.15 -5.95
N ASP A 337 -12.31 -2.48 -6.69
CA ASP A 337 -12.75 -2.88 -8.02
C ASP A 337 -11.62 -2.82 -9.07
N VAL A 338 -11.52 -3.87 -9.90
CA VAL A 338 -10.58 -3.88 -11.02
C VAL A 338 -10.90 -2.74 -11.99
N GLY A 339 -9.87 -2.01 -12.39
CA GLY A 339 -9.99 -0.85 -13.28
C GLY A 339 -10.25 0.47 -12.56
N ALA A 340 -10.51 0.48 -11.25
CA ALA A 340 -10.53 1.70 -10.47
C ALA A 340 -9.11 2.23 -10.21
N TRP A 341 -8.91 3.54 -10.40
CA TRP A 341 -7.62 4.22 -10.23
C TRP A 341 -7.79 5.53 -9.45
N PRO A 342 -7.95 5.47 -8.11
CA PRO A 342 -8.00 6.65 -7.26
C PRO A 342 -6.62 7.30 -7.13
N ALA A 343 -6.59 8.62 -7.04
CA ALA A 343 -5.36 9.39 -6.84
C ALA A 343 -5.58 10.65 -6.00
N PHE A 344 -4.56 11.02 -5.22
CA PHE A 344 -4.42 12.32 -4.57
C PHE A 344 -3.02 12.89 -4.86
N TRP A 345 -2.98 14.05 -5.50
CA TRP A 345 -1.77 14.54 -6.17
C TRP A 345 -1.79 16.06 -6.31
N LEU A 346 -0.66 16.64 -6.70
CA LEU A 346 -0.41 18.07 -6.72
C LEU A 346 0.23 18.50 -8.05
N LEU A 347 -0.19 19.67 -8.54
CA LEU A 347 0.36 20.27 -9.77
C LEU A 347 0.73 21.75 -9.57
N PRO A 348 1.73 22.27 -10.30
CA PRO A 348 2.10 23.68 -10.28
C PRO A 348 0.97 24.61 -10.70
N THR A 349 0.81 25.70 -9.96
CA THR A 349 -0.17 26.76 -10.27
C THR A 349 0.12 27.51 -11.58
N ASP A 350 1.33 27.41 -12.12
CA ASP A 350 1.71 28.04 -13.39
C ASP A 350 1.37 27.17 -14.62
N GLY A 351 0.85 25.95 -14.41
CA GLY A 351 0.48 25.02 -15.47
C GLY A 351 1.65 24.31 -16.14
N SER A 352 2.86 24.41 -15.58
CA SER A 352 4.00 23.58 -16.00
C SER A 352 3.76 22.10 -15.69
N TRP A 353 4.28 21.22 -16.53
CA TRP A 353 4.31 19.78 -16.32
C TRP A 353 5.44 19.12 -17.11
N PRO A 354 6.26 18.27 -16.48
CA PRO A 354 6.50 18.21 -15.03
C PRO A 354 6.94 19.58 -14.44
N PRO A 355 6.93 19.79 -13.11
CA PRO A 355 6.81 18.78 -12.05
C PRO A 355 5.39 18.36 -11.65
N GLU A 356 5.26 17.20 -11.01
CA GLU A 356 4.03 16.66 -10.40
C GLU A 356 4.38 15.83 -9.16
N LEU A 357 3.54 15.91 -8.12
CA LEU A 357 3.72 15.19 -6.85
C LEU A 357 2.49 14.34 -6.54
N ASP A 358 2.65 13.03 -6.58
CA ASP A 358 1.62 12.07 -6.27
C ASP A 358 1.77 11.62 -4.83
N VAL A 359 0.83 12.04 -3.97
CA VAL A 359 0.78 11.55 -2.59
C VAL A 359 0.43 10.06 -2.60
N PHE A 360 -0.55 9.69 -3.44
CA PHE A 360 -0.76 8.32 -3.85
C PHE A 360 -1.47 8.23 -5.20
N GLU A 361 -1.16 7.17 -5.94
CA GLU A 361 -1.98 6.59 -7.01
C GLU A 361 -2.17 5.10 -6.74
N ALA A 362 -3.41 4.59 -6.68
CA ALA A 362 -3.65 3.18 -6.39
C ALA A 362 -4.34 2.46 -7.56
N ILE A 363 -4.19 1.13 -7.60
CA ILE A 363 -4.94 0.26 -8.51
C ILE A 363 -5.87 -0.60 -7.66
N GLY A 364 -7.16 -0.54 -7.96
CA GLY A 364 -8.16 -1.35 -7.28
C GLY A 364 -7.81 -2.83 -7.29
N GLY A 365 -7.98 -3.48 -6.13
CA GLY A 365 -7.77 -4.92 -5.95
C GLY A 365 -6.32 -5.35 -5.73
N THR A 366 -5.36 -4.41 -5.59
CA THR A 366 -3.93 -4.75 -5.46
C THR A 366 -3.35 -4.57 -4.05
N ASN A 367 -4.10 -4.00 -3.10
CA ASN A 367 -3.63 -3.61 -1.75
C ASN A 367 -2.30 -2.85 -1.78
N SER A 368 -2.07 -2.08 -2.84
CA SER A 368 -0.86 -1.31 -3.06
C SER A 368 -1.16 0.02 -3.73
N TYR A 369 -0.27 0.97 -3.56
CA TYR A 369 -0.31 2.26 -4.22
C TYR A 369 1.09 2.73 -4.54
N PHE A 370 1.19 3.81 -5.30
CA PHE A 370 2.44 4.39 -5.77
C PHE A 370 2.58 5.80 -5.22
N ALA A 371 3.73 6.05 -4.63
CA ALA A 371 4.21 7.37 -4.24
C ALA A 371 5.18 7.85 -5.32
N THR A 372 4.88 8.97 -5.98
CA THR A 372 5.64 9.37 -7.17
C THR A 372 5.94 10.86 -7.19
N ALA A 373 7.12 11.20 -7.69
CA ALA A 373 7.54 12.55 -8.03
C ALA A 373 7.97 12.57 -9.50
N HIS A 374 7.26 13.31 -10.35
CA HIS A 374 7.62 13.54 -11.75
C HIS A 374 8.39 14.85 -11.86
N THR A 375 9.54 14.85 -12.53
CA THR A 375 10.42 16.03 -12.62
C THR A 375 11.03 16.20 -14.02
N GLN A 376 11.31 17.44 -14.37
CA GLN A 376 12.04 17.90 -15.55
C GLN A 376 13.41 18.51 -15.16
N GLU A 377 13.89 18.33 -13.92
CA GLU A 377 15.12 18.98 -13.42
C GLU A 377 16.37 18.67 -14.26
N THR A 378 16.39 17.54 -14.96
CA THR A 378 17.49 17.11 -15.83
C THR A 378 17.36 17.59 -17.28
N GLY A 379 16.28 18.32 -17.60
CA GLY A 379 15.92 18.73 -18.96
C GLY A 379 15.07 17.71 -19.72
N GLU A 380 14.88 16.50 -19.19
CA GLU A 380 13.99 15.45 -19.71
C GLU A 380 13.00 15.01 -18.62
N HIS A 381 11.84 14.47 -19.03
CA HIS A 381 10.84 13.96 -18.08
C HIS A 381 11.36 12.67 -17.44
N THR A 382 11.57 12.71 -16.12
CA THR A 382 11.94 11.57 -15.29
C THR A 382 11.00 11.46 -14.10
N LYS A 383 11.02 10.32 -13.41
CA LYS A 383 10.25 10.13 -12.18
C LYS A 383 10.99 9.29 -11.16
N VAL A 384 10.75 9.56 -9.89
CA VAL A 384 11.06 8.67 -8.78
C VAL A 384 9.73 8.12 -8.29
N SER A 385 9.58 6.79 -8.31
CA SER A 385 8.33 6.12 -7.94
C SER A 385 8.63 4.94 -7.02
N THR A 386 7.85 4.81 -5.95
CA THR A 386 7.94 3.69 -5.02
C THR A 386 6.56 3.05 -4.92
N GLN A 387 6.48 1.75 -5.20
CA GLN A 387 5.29 0.97 -4.89
C GLN A 387 5.27 0.65 -3.40
N VAL A 388 4.20 1.06 -2.72
CA VAL A 388 3.98 0.79 -1.31
C VAL A 388 2.99 -0.35 -1.20
N HIS A 389 3.45 -1.46 -0.63
CA HIS A 389 2.62 -2.62 -0.34
C HIS A 389 2.01 -2.50 1.06
N THR A 390 0.71 -2.73 1.16
CA THR A 390 -0.06 -2.63 2.41
C THR A 390 -0.80 -3.93 2.66
N GLN A 391 -1.29 -4.14 3.88
CA GLN A 391 -2.17 -5.27 4.15
C GLN A 391 -3.48 -5.16 3.38
N SER A 392 -3.99 -3.95 3.34
CA SER A 392 -5.27 -3.60 2.75
C SER A 392 -5.25 -2.09 2.49
N THR A 393 -5.87 -1.72 1.38
CA THR A 393 -6.25 -0.33 1.09
C THR A 393 -7.74 -0.08 1.38
N GLU A 394 -8.46 -1.12 1.82
CA GLU A 394 -9.85 -1.03 2.26
C GLU A 394 -9.93 -0.46 3.68
N GLY A 395 -11.01 0.28 3.93
CA GLY A 395 -11.16 1.04 5.15
C GLY A 395 -10.30 2.31 5.13
N PHE A 396 -10.57 3.20 6.08
CA PHE A 396 -9.93 4.51 6.07
C PHE A 396 -8.50 4.47 6.57
N HIS A 397 -7.57 4.72 5.65
CA HIS A 397 -6.15 4.95 5.90
C HIS A 397 -5.78 6.42 5.66
N THR A 398 -4.68 6.88 6.26
CA THR A 398 -4.14 8.22 6.02
C THR A 398 -2.94 8.14 5.09
N TYR A 399 -3.08 8.70 3.89
CA TYR A 399 -2.00 8.84 2.91
C TYR A 399 -1.45 10.25 3.02
N GLY A 400 -0.13 10.39 3.10
CA GLY A 400 0.48 11.69 3.34
C GLY A 400 1.82 11.89 2.65
N LEU A 401 2.16 13.16 2.44
CA LEU A 401 3.43 13.62 1.88
C LEU A 401 3.95 14.79 2.72
N LEU A 402 5.08 14.58 3.39
CA LEU A 402 5.90 15.67 3.91
C LEU A 402 6.78 16.18 2.79
N TRP A 403 6.48 17.36 2.29
CA TRP A 403 7.27 18.06 1.30
C TRP A 403 8.06 19.16 1.98
N THR A 404 9.37 19.01 2.01
CA THR A 404 10.31 20.03 2.50
C THR A 404 11.10 20.60 1.34
N LYS A 405 12.01 21.52 1.62
CA LYS A 405 12.93 22.02 0.60
C LYS A 405 13.89 20.93 0.10
N ASP A 406 14.28 20.02 0.99
CA ASP A 406 15.41 19.11 0.74
C ASP A 406 14.94 17.66 0.50
N GLU A 407 13.80 17.27 1.06
CA GLU A 407 13.28 15.90 1.02
C GLU A 407 11.75 15.87 0.85
N LEU A 408 11.32 14.92 0.03
CA LEU A 408 9.95 14.40 -0.05
C LEU A 408 9.89 13.11 0.78
N THR A 409 8.96 13.03 1.72
CA THR A 409 8.72 11.84 2.53
C THR A 409 7.26 11.44 2.45
N TRP A 410 6.98 10.29 1.85
CA TRP A 410 5.63 9.73 1.80
C TRP A 410 5.36 8.90 3.05
N THR A 411 4.11 8.95 3.49
CA THR A 411 3.65 8.26 4.69
C THR A 411 2.37 7.49 4.47
N PHE A 412 2.28 6.31 5.09
CA PHE A 412 1.05 5.54 5.26
C PHE A 412 0.72 5.48 6.74
N ASP A 413 -0.50 5.90 7.11
CA ASP A 413 -0.95 6.03 8.50
C ASP A 413 0.04 6.82 9.39
N GLY A 414 0.66 7.84 8.78
CA GLY A 414 1.66 8.72 9.40
C GLY A 414 3.08 8.17 9.41
N THR A 415 3.29 6.88 9.12
CA THR A 415 4.62 6.24 9.12
C THR A 415 5.28 6.43 7.78
N LYS A 416 6.56 6.83 7.78
CA LYS A 416 7.37 6.90 6.54
C LYS A 416 7.34 5.56 5.79
N VAL A 417 7.10 5.63 4.48
CA VAL A 417 7.10 4.47 3.58
C VAL A 417 8.03 4.63 2.37
N ALA A 418 8.34 5.88 2.00
CA ALA A 418 9.27 6.19 0.94
C ALA A 418 9.84 7.60 1.16
N SER A 419 11.02 7.87 0.60
CA SER A 419 11.56 9.23 0.54
C SER A 419 12.48 9.42 -0.66
N THR A 420 12.61 10.67 -1.11
CA THR A 420 13.62 11.08 -2.09
C THR A 420 13.97 12.54 -1.88
N LYS A 421 15.12 12.99 -2.41
CA LYS A 421 15.46 14.41 -2.43
C LYS A 421 14.38 15.18 -3.18
N THR A 422 13.98 16.35 -2.69
CA THR A 422 13.11 17.25 -3.46
C THR A 422 13.83 17.69 -4.75
N PRO A 423 13.25 17.41 -5.93
CA PRO A 423 13.81 17.86 -7.21
C PRO A 423 13.91 19.37 -7.32
N ASP A 424 14.88 19.87 -8.08
CA ASP A 424 15.20 21.30 -8.16
C ASP A 424 14.07 22.14 -8.81
N ASP A 425 13.14 21.51 -9.56
CA ASP A 425 11.96 22.14 -10.14
C ASP A 425 10.71 22.12 -9.21
N MET A 426 10.77 21.43 -8.07
CA MET A 426 9.66 21.29 -7.11
C MET A 426 9.72 22.32 -5.97
N HIS A 427 9.73 23.61 -6.32
CA HIS A 427 9.84 24.73 -5.36
C HIS A 427 8.83 25.86 -5.59
N SER A 428 7.81 25.63 -6.42
CA SER A 428 6.72 26.57 -6.70
C SER A 428 5.43 26.19 -5.97
N ASP A 429 4.44 27.07 -5.90
CA ASP A 429 3.14 26.73 -5.32
C ASP A 429 2.44 25.65 -6.16
N MET A 430 1.95 24.61 -5.49
CA MET A 430 1.16 23.55 -6.11
C MET A 430 -0.24 23.48 -5.49
N TYR A 431 -1.24 23.23 -6.33
CA TYR A 431 -2.63 23.03 -5.93
C TYR A 431 -2.96 21.54 -5.82
N LEU A 432 -4.04 21.21 -5.11
CA LEU A 432 -4.44 19.83 -4.85
C LEU A 432 -5.36 19.31 -5.96
N LEU A 433 -5.25 18.02 -6.25
CA LEU A 433 -6.17 17.25 -7.08
C LEU A 433 -6.53 15.94 -6.38
N VAL A 434 -7.81 15.55 -6.47
CA VAL A 434 -8.29 14.24 -6.06
C VAL A 434 -9.28 13.72 -7.11
N ASN A 435 -9.08 12.48 -7.56
CA ASN A 435 -9.91 11.88 -8.61
C ASN A 435 -10.00 10.37 -8.47
N GLN A 436 -10.91 9.79 -9.24
CA GLN A 436 -10.97 8.35 -9.49
C GLN A 436 -11.01 8.10 -11.00
N SER A 437 -9.86 7.78 -11.59
CA SER A 437 -9.80 7.33 -12.98
C SER A 437 -10.40 5.92 -13.12
N VAL A 438 -10.78 5.54 -14.34
CA VAL A 438 -11.22 4.19 -14.69
C VAL A 438 -10.43 3.72 -15.91
N GLY A 439 -9.92 2.51 -15.92
CA GLY A 439 -9.16 2.02 -17.06
C GLY A 439 -7.68 2.40 -17.01
N GLY A 440 -7.07 2.50 -18.19
CA GLY A 440 -5.65 2.80 -18.31
C GLY A 440 -4.77 1.76 -17.61
N TRP A 441 -3.93 2.22 -16.69
CA TRP A 441 -3.00 1.36 -15.96
C TRP A 441 -3.70 0.42 -14.98
N ALA A 442 -4.86 0.78 -14.45
CA ALA A 442 -5.63 -0.07 -13.55
C ALA A 442 -6.32 -1.26 -14.24
N GLY A 443 -6.20 -1.37 -15.57
CA GLY A 443 -6.87 -2.41 -16.36
C GLY A 443 -8.31 -2.05 -16.68
N THR A 444 -8.95 -2.87 -17.51
CA THR A 444 -10.35 -2.64 -17.92
C THR A 444 -11.31 -3.30 -16.93
N PRO A 445 -12.32 -2.57 -16.41
CA PRO A 445 -13.34 -3.18 -15.57
C PRO A 445 -14.10 -4.29 -16.31
N SER A 446 -14.52 -5.33 -15.59
CA SER A 446 -15.48 -6.32 -16.08
C SER A 446 -16.92 -5.90 -15.77
N ASP A 447 -17.90 -6.56 -16.39
CA ASP A 447 -19.34 -6.34 -16.15
C ASP A 447 -19.77 -6.48 -14.66
N LYS A 448 -18.91 -7.02 -13.78
CA LYS A 448 -19.18 -7.17 -12.35
C LYS A 448 -18.55 -6.09 -11.48
N ASP A 449 -17.42 -5.53 -11.88
CA ASP A 449 -16.59 -4.64 -11.04
C ASP A 449 -17.25 -3.27 -10.81
N PHE A 450 -18.24 -2.90 -11.61
CA PHE A 450 -18.89 -1.57 -11.53
C PHE A 450 -20.42 -1.69 -11.47
N ALA A 451 -20.95 -2.86 -11.12
CA ALA A 451 -22.38 -3.16 -11.15
C ALA A 451 -23.21 -2.24 -10.21
N ASP A 452 -22.62 -1.79 -9.11
CA ASP A 452 -23.14 -0.79 -8.17
C ASP A 452 -22.29 0.50 -8.10
N GLY A 453 -21.35 0.65 -9.04
CA GLY A 453 -20.35 1.71 -9.06
C GLY A 453 -19.18 1.44 -8.12
N SER A 454 -18.03 2.01 -8.45
CA SER A 454 -16.81 1.92 -7.65
C SER A 454 -16.64 3.18 -6.82
N GLN A 455 -16.53 3.03 -5.50
CA GLN A 455 -16.59 4.15 -4.55
C GLN A 455 -15.21 4.47 -3.95
N PHE A 456 -14.73 5.69 -4.19
CA PHE A 456 -13.60 6.27 -3.49
C PHE A 456 -14.10 7.21 -2.38
N ASN A 457 -13.92 6.78 -1.13
CA ASN A 457 -14.46 7.44 0.05
C ASN A 457 -13.38 8.25 0.77
N ILE A 458 -13.69 9.50 1.11
CA ILE A 458 -12.74 10.47 1.65
C ILE A 458 -13.35 11.09 2.90
N ASP A 459 -12.70 10.91 4.04
CA ASP A 459 -13.10 11.49 5.34
C ASP A 459 -12.61 12.94 5.45
N TYR A 460 -11.35 13.20 5.14
CA TYR A 460 -10.83 14.57 5.11
C TYR A 460 -9.63 14.74 4.18
N ILE A 461 -9.40 15.99 3.77
CA ILE A 461 -8.13 16.45 3.21
C ILE A 461 -7.61 17.59 4.08
N LYS A 462 -6.35 17.50 4.51
CA LYS A 462 -5.70 18.51 5.36
C LYS A 462 -4.31 18.83 4.84
N VAL A 463 -3.94 20.11 4.96
CA VAL A 463 -2.59 20.57 4.66
C VAL A 463 -2.09 21.39 5.84
N TYR A 464 -0.83 21.16 6.21
CA TYR A 464 -0.15 21.87 7.27
C TYR A 464 1.09 22.55 6.72
N SER A 465 1.29 23.81 7.07
CA SER A 465 2.57 24.49 6.89
C SER A 465 3.62 23.98 7.89
N LEU A 466 4.87 23.95 7.45
CA LEU A 466 6.02 23.58 8.29
C LEU A 466 6.23 24.58 9.44
N PRO A 467 6.89 24.18 10.55
CA PRO A 467 7.26 25.09 11.63
C PRO A 467 8.13 26.24 11.13
N ALA A 468 7.92 27.44 11.66
CA ALA A 468 8.64 28.64 11.22
C ALA A 468 10.15 28.62 11.53
N ASP A 469 10.58 27.78 12.47
CA ASP A 469 11.97 27.55 12.85
C ASP A 469 12.63 26.41 12.06
N GLY A 470 11.88 25.73 11.18
CA GLY A 470 12.37 24.62 10.38
C GLY A 470 12.61 23.34 11.17
N SER A 471 12.15 23.22 12.42
CA SER A 471 12.30 21.99 13.20
C SER A 471 11.33 20.92 12.70
N ILE A 472 11.80 19.99 11.87
CA ILE A 472 11.01 18.85 11.37
C ILE A 472 11.49 17.51 11.96
N MET A 473 12.31 17.57 13.03
CA MET A 473 12.92 16.40 13.68
C MET A 473 12.16 15.91 14.91
#